data_AF-A0A353X531-F1
#
_entry.id   AF-A0A353X531-F1
#
_cell.length_a   1.000
_cell.length_b   1.000
_cell.length_c   1.000
_cell.angle_alpha   90.00
_cell.angle_beta   90.00
_cell.angle_gamma   90.00
#
_symmetry.space_group_name_H-M   'P 1'
#
loop_
_entity.id
_entity.type
_entity.pdbx_description
1 polymer ?
#
loop_
_entity_poly.entity_id
_entity_poly.type
_entity_poly.pdbx_seq_one_letter_code
_entity_poly.pdbx_strand_id
1 'polypeptide(L)'
;MRILLSETDAMAERLLTARLEALGHDVTARHTPGGNLLSAPDLGSYDILMAAPPHPVSRMRQYMGEVRAAAGHYPYVVLIVPEPEPLAPRSVPVPVPPPGPGGGINAALRKPLDLTLLPHILENAERLTTFLDRMEAAEEEGGLALATPIRGVLEPAAFAQVTHAAMDRIARGRGGAGLVAVVLEEDDGGKPEALGAALVDLHRKSEILGRVGAQHFALLLQDTHGAYEAMTMEARIMEGLAARPEMRGRRVRATAIALPGGQKMAEHTLTLGANAASGTLLA
;
A
#
# COMPACT_ATOMS: atom_id res chain seq x y z
N MET A 1 -10.42 3.40 -10.97
CA MET A 1 -9.28 4.26 -10.61
C MET A 1 -9.02 5.25 -11.72
N ARG A 2 -8.65 6.47 -11.36
CA ARG A 2 -8.23 7.56 -12.24
C ARG A 2 -6.70 7.53 -12.35
N ILE A 3 -6.19 7.48 -13.58
CA ILE A 3 -4.77 7.30 -13.87
C ILE A 3 -4.26 8.47 -14.69
N LEU A 4 -3.24 9.17 -14.19
CA LEU A 4 -2.47 10.14 -14.97
C LEU A 4 -1.28 9.41 -15.61
N LEU A 5 -1.24 9.39 -16.94
CA LEU A 5 -0.13 8.81 -17.70
C LEU A 5 0.68 9.92 -18.36
N SER A 6 1.96 10.01 -18.02
CA SER A 6 2.92 10.99 -18.56
C SER A 6 4.13 10.28 -19.15
N GLU A 7 4.03 9.93 -20.43
CA GLU A 7 5.05 9.17 -21.16
C GLU A 7 5.62 9.99 -22.32
N THR A 8 6.92 9.85 -22.58
CA THR A 8 7.60 10.57 -23.67
C THR A 8 7.57 9.78 -24.98
N ASP A 9 7.43 8.46 -24.93
CA ASP A 9 7.27 7.59 -26.08
C ASP A 9 5.79 7.41 -26.46
N ALA A 10 5.39 7.97 -27.61
CA ALA A 10 4.00 7.94 -28.06
C ALA A 10 3.44 6.52 -28.29
N MET A 11 4.29 5.54 -28.61
CA MET A 11 3.87 4.15 -28.78
C MET A 11 3.54 3.53 -27.41
N ALA A 12 4.43 3.64 -26.44
CA ALA A 12 4.21 3.21 -25.06
C ALA A 12 2.96 3.87 -24.45
N GLU A 13 2.78 5.18 -24.66
CA GLU A 13 1.60 5.92 -24.20
C GLU A 13 0.30 5.31 -24.76
N ARG A 14 0.23 5.08 -26.07
CA ARG A 14 -0.95 4.48 -26.72
C ARG A 14 -1.21 3.05 -26.25
N LEU A 15 -0.16 2.24 -26.14
CA LEU A 15 -0.26 0.86 -25.67
C LEU A 15 -0.78 0.78 -24.22
N LEU A 16 -0.23 1.61 -23.34
CA LEU A 16 -0.65 1.68 -21.94
C LEU A 16 -2.07 2.21 -21.82
N THR A 17 -2.41 3.29 -22.52
CA THR A 17 -3.76 3.88 -22.50
C THR A 17 -4.80 2.85 -22.93
N ALA A 18 -4.63 2.24 -24.10
CA ALA A 18 -5.57 1.24 -24.61
C ALA A 18 -5.71 0.04 -23.65
N ARG A 19 -4.60 -0.41 -23.04
CA ARG A 19 -4.64 -1.53 -22.09
C ARG A 19 -5.34 -1.18 -20.79
N LEU A 20 -5.09 0.01 -20.24
CA LEU A 20 -5.67 0.50 -18.99
C LEU A 20 -7.18 0.79 -19.13
N GLU A 21 -7.59 1.40 -20.24
CA GLU A 21 -9.00 1.62 -20.55
C GLU A 21 -9.75 0.29 -20.74
N ALA A 22 -9.13 -0.69 -21.40
CA ALA A 22 -9.69 -2.03 -21.53
C ALA A 22 -9.86 -2.77 -20.19
N LEU A 23 -9.13 -2.36 -19.14
CA LEU A 23 -9.30 -2.84 -17.76
C LEU A 23 -10.34 -2.01 -16.97
N GLY A 24 -10.99 -1.04 -17.60
CA GLY A 24 -12.04 -0.21 -17.00
C GLY A 24 -11.53 0.97 -16.17
N HIS A 25 -10.27 1.39 -16.35
CA HIS A 25 -9.72 2.57 -15.69
C HIS A 25 -9.98 3.84 -16.52
N ASP A 26 -10.10 4.96 -15.82
CA ASP A 26 -10.20 6.29 -16.43
C ASP A 26 -8.78 6.85 -16.60
N VAL A 27 -8.32 7.02 -17.85
CA VAL A 27 -6.94 7.35 -18.17
C VAL A 27 -6.85 8.73 -18.79
N THR A 28 -6.10 9.61 -18.15
CA THR A 28 -5.70 10.90 -18.74
C THR A 28 -4.25 10.80 -19.19
N ALA A 29 -4.03 10.62 -20.49
CA ALA A 29 -2.70 10.69 -21.07
C ALA A 29 -2.30 12.14 -21.32
N ARG A 30 -1.09 12.53 -20.87
CA ARG A 30 -0.51 13.84 -21.14
C ARG A 30 0.90 13.69 -21.67
N HIS A 31 1.07 14.11 -22.91
CA HIS A 31 2.39 14.31 -23.46
C HIS A 31 3.01 15.58 -22.88
N THR A 32 3.85 15.43 -21.85
CA THR A 32 4.60 16.55 -21.27
C THR A 32 6.07 16.42 -21.67
N PRO A 33 6.72 17.51 -22.13
CA PRO A 33 8.16 17.51 -22.36
C PRO A 33 8.90 17.04 -21.09
N GLY A 34 9.58 15.91 -21.19
CA GLY A 34 10.35 15.33 -20.08
C GLY A 34 9.54 14.59 -19.00
N GLY A 35 8.26 14.29 -19.23
CA GLY A 35 7.45 13.47 -18.32
C GLY A 35 7.09 14.15 -16.99
N ASN A 36 6.91 15.48 -17.01
CA ASN A 36 6.69 16.29 -15.82
C ASN A 36 5.23 16.26 -15.30
N LEU A 37 4.97 15.42 -14.30
CA LEU A 37 3.72 15.30 -13.54
C LEU A 37 3.33 16.61 -12.83
N LEU A 38 4.29 17.42 -12.38
CA LEU A 38 4.00 18.68 -11.67
C LEU A 38 3.33 19.74 -12.54
N SER A 39 3.30 19.55 -13.86
CA SER A 39 2.59 20.43 -14.78
C SER A 39 1.07 20.17 -14.81
N ALA A 40 0.59 19.11 -14.15
CA ALA A 40 -0.83 18.80 -14.06
C ALA A 40 -1.49 19.63 -12.92
N PRO A 41 -2.42 20.56 -13.22
CA PRO A 41 -3.07 21.40 -12.21
C PRO A 41 -4.03 20.62 -11.30
N ASP A 42 -4.43 19.43 -11.74
CA ASP A 42 -5.40 18.52 -11.15
C ASP A 42 -4.76 17.25 -10.58
N LEU A 43 -3.45 17.29 -10.26
CA LEU A 43 -2.69 16.12 -9.80
C LEU A 43 -3.33 15.38 -8.61
N GLY A 44 -3.99 16.11 -7.72
CA GLY A 44 -4.72 15.54 -6.57
C GLY A 44 -5.97 14.73 -6.94
N SER A 45 -6.36 14.69 -8.22
CA SER A 45 -7.53 13.96 -8.71
C SER A 45 -7.19 12.59 -9.28
N TYR A 46 -5.95 12.10 -9.14
CA TYR A 46 -5.53 10.82 -9.71
C TYR A 46 -5.06 9.87 -8.62
N ASP A 47 -5.55 8.64 -8.66
CA ASP A 47 -5.19 7.60 -7.69
C ASP A 47 -3.82 6.98 -8.04
N ILE A 48 -3.52 6.92 -9.34
CA ILE A 48 -2.27 6.38 -9.88
C ILE A 48 -1.59 7.41 -10.79
N LEU A 49 -0.29 7.60 -10.57
CA LEU A 49 0.59 8.41 -11.41
C LEU A 49 1.58 7.50 -12.13
N MET A 50 1.47 7.39 -13.45
CA MET A 50 2.41 6.66 -14.29
C MET A 50 3.27 7.65 -15.06
N ALA A 51 4.59 7.62 -14.88
CA ALA A 51 5.47 8.56 -15.59
C ALA A 51 6.80 7.97 -15.99
N ALA A 52 7.36 8.49 -17.09
CA ALA A 52 8.79 8.34 -17.35
C ALA A 52 9.62 9.06 -16.25
N PRO A 53 10.85 8.60 -15.96
CA PRO A 53 11.69 9.26 -14.98
C PRO A 53 12.01 10.70 -15.38
N PRO A 54 12.02 11.66 -14.42
CA PRO A 54 12.53 12.99 -14.69
C PRO A 54 13.99 12.90 -15.11
N HIS A 55 14.39 13.74 -16.06
CA HIS A 55 15.78 13.91 -16.42
C HIS A 55 16.37 15.11 -15.67
N PRO A 56 17.47 14.97 -14.90
CA PRO A 56 18.23 13.75 -14.62
C PRO A 56 17.61 12.88 -13.49
N VAL A 57 17.77 11.56 -13.60
CA VAL A 57 17.24 10.56 -12.64
C VAL A 57 17.75 10.77 -11.21
N SER A 58 18.92 11.40 -11.05
CA SER A 58 19.49 11.72 -9.74
C SER A 58 18.58 12.58 -8.85
N ARG A 59 17.61 13.29 -9.44
CA ARG A 59 16.63 14.12 -8.71
C ARG A 59 15.31 13.41 -8.42
N MET A 60 15.17 12.13 -8.76
CA MET A 60 13.93 11.36 -8.59
C MET A 60 13.31 11.54 -7.20
N ARG A 61 14.11 11.39 -6.14
CA ARG A 61 13.61 11.48 -4.76
C ARG A 61 13.01 12.84 -4.43
N GLN A 62 13.69 13.93 -4.83
CA GLN A 62 13.21 15.28 -4.60
C GLN A 62 11.91 15.50 -5.39
N TYR A 63 11.93 15.13 -6.67
CA TYR A 63 10.79 15.26 -7.56
C TYR A 63 9.56 14.48 -7.07
N MET A 64 9.74 13.26 -6.57
CA MET A 64 8.64 12.48 -5.96
C MET A 64 8.09 13.13 -4.69
N GLY A 65 8.95 13.77 -3.88
CA GLY A 65 8.49 14.57 -2.74
C GLY A 65 7.64 15.75 -3.16
N GLU A 66 8.04 16.47 -4.21
CA GLU A 66 7.28 17.58 -4.79
C GLU A 66 5.93 17.10 -5.38
N VAL A 67 5.93 15.95 -6.07
CA VAL A 67 4.72 15.33 -6.64
C VAL A 67 3.71 14.98 -5.55
N ARG A 68 4.14 14.34 -4.45
CA ARG A 68 3.25 14.00 -3.33
C ARG A 68 2.73 15.26 -2.61
N ALA A 69 3.59 16.26 -2.41
CA ALA A 69 3.17 17.53 -1.83
C ALA A 69 2.12 18.25 -2.69
N ALA A 70 2.28 18.24 -4.02
CA ALA A 70 1.34 18.85 -4.96
C ALA A 70 0.03 18.06 -5.08
N ALA A 71 0.06 16.73 -4.94
CA ALA A 71 -1.13 15.89 -4.98
C ALA A 71 -2.03 16.06 -3.75
N GLY A 72 -1.47 16.47 -2.61
CA GLY A 72 -2.21 16.66 -1.35
C GLY A 72 -2.63 15.36 -0.65
N HIS A 73 -2.34 14.20 -1.26
CA HIS A 73 -2.57 12.86 -0.73
C HIS A 73 -1.36 11.96 -1.10
N TYR A 74 -1.42 10.66 -0.79
CA TYR A 74 -0.36 9.72 -1.14
C TYR A 74 -0.71 8.91 -2.41
N PRO A 75 -0.42 9.42 -3.63
CA PRO A 75 -0.72 8.70 -4.86
C PRO A 75 0.14 7.45 -5.03
N TYR A 76 -0.37 6.47 -5.76
CA TYR A 76 0.42 5.31 -6.17
C TYR A 76 1.25 5.66 -7.41
N VAL A 77 2.58 5.68 -7.27
CA VAL A 77 3.48 6.08 -8.36
C VAL A 77 4.09 4.86 -9.05
N VAL A 78 3.90 4.78 -10.36
CA VAL A 78 4.51 3.80 -11.25
C VAL A 78 5.52 4.49 -12.17
N LEU A 79 6.78 4.05 -12.09
CA LEU A 79 7.82 4.57 -12.95
C LEU A 79 7.96 3.73 -14.23
N ILE A 80 7.89 4.37 -15.40
CA ILE A 80 8.15 3.71 -16.69
C ILE A 80 9.61 3.91 -17.05
N VAL A 81 10.42 2.88 -16.77
CA VAL A 81 11.87 2.92 -16.90
C VAL A 81 12.26 2.50 -18.32
N PRO A 82 13.07 3.29 -19.04
CA PRO A 82 13.62 2.86 -20.33
C PRO A 82 14.47 1.60 -20.16
N GLU A 83 14.63 0.84 -21.23
CA GLU A 83 15.61 -0.26 -21.24
C GLU A 83 17.00 0.32 -20.88
N PRO A 84 17.80 -0.33 -20.03
CA PRO A 84 19.18 0.10 -19.86
C PRO A 84 19.84 0.11 -21.23
N GLU A 85 20.40 1.26 -21.64
CA GLU A 85 21.23 1.31 -22.86
C GLU A 85 22.28 0.20 -22.74
N PRO A 86 22.48 -0.63 -23.79
CA PRO A 86 23.56 -1.61 -23.80
C PRO A 86 24.86 -0.83 -23.60
N LEU A 87 25.45 -1.00 -22.42
CA LEU A 87 26.63 -0.25 -21.99
C LEU A 87 27.70 -0.30 -23.07
N ALA A 88 28.00 0.86 -23.68
CA ALA A 88 29.31 1.04 -24.28
C ALA A 88 30.38 0.74 -23.21
N PRO A 89 31.52 0.13 -23.56
CA PRO A 89 32.52 -0.33 -22.58
C PRO A 89 33.26 0.86 -21.94
N ARG A 90 32.62 1.56 -21.00
CA ARG A 90 33.21 2.60 -20.15
C ARG A 90 32.55 2.64 -18.77
N SER A 91 33.09 1.81 -17.87
CA SER A 91 33.58 2.22 -16.55
C SER A 91 32.90 3.39 -15.81
N VAL A 92 31.59 3.34 -15.55
CA VAL A 92 31.00 3.64 -14.23
C VAL A 92 29.62 2.97 -14.24
N PRO A 93 29.36 1.92 -13.45
CA PRO A 93 28.00 1.46 -13.25
C PRO A 93 27.25 2.56 -12.49
N VAL A 94 26.48 3.39 -13.20
CA VAL A 94 25.42 4.17 -12.56
C VAL A 94 24.43 3.12 -12.07
N PRO A 95 24.22 2.96 -10.75
CA PRO A 95 23.25 2.00 -10.26
C PRO A 95 21.88 2.49 -10.72
N VAL A 96 21.32 1.84 -11.76
CA VAL A 96 19.88 1.77 -11.91
C VAL A 96 19.41 1.09 -10.62
N PRO A 97 18.75 1.80 -9.69
CA PRO A 97 18.29 1.15 -8.48
C PRO A 97 17.47 -0.08 -8.90
N PRO A 98 17.63 -1.23 -8.23
CA PRO A 98 16.72 -2.35 -8.46
C PRO A 98 15.28 -1.81 -8.38
N PRO A 99 14.33 -2.37 -9.14
CA PRO A 99 12.93 -2.01 -9.01
C PRO A 99 12.54 -2.35 -7.57
N GLY A 100 12.47 -1.32 -6.74
CA GLY A 100 12.51 -1.43 -5.30
C GLY A 100 12.28 -0.05 -4.67
N PRO A 101 11.81 0.01 -3.43
CA PRO A 101 11.08 1.14 -2.83
C PRO A 101 11.93 2.38 -2.48
N GLY A 102 13.04 2.62 -3.19
CA GLY A 102 13.85 3.81 -3.04
C GLY A 102 13.29 4.97 -3.86
N GLY A 103 13.25 6.17 -3.27
CA GLY A 103 12.95 7.39 -4.01
C GLY A 103 11.47 7.76 -4.10
N GLY A 104 10.58 7.07 -3.38
CA GLY A 104 9.15 7.42 -3.33
C GLY A 104 8.28 6.82 -4.43
N ILE A 105 8.80 5.82 -5.14
CA ILE A 105 8.11 5.07 -6.19
C ILE A 105 7.48 3.81 -5.58
N ASN A 106 6.25 3.46 -5.99
CA ASN A 106 5.54 2.28 -5.50
C ASN A 106 5.80 1.06 -6.39
N ALA A 107 5.85 1.25 -7.71
CA ALA A 107 6.13 0.19 -8.69
C ALA A 107 6.92 0.72 -9.90
N ALA A 108 7.47 -0.18 -10.71
CA ALA A 108 8.14 0.19 -11.95
C ALA A 108 7.77 -0.76 -13.08
N LEU A 109 7.61 -0.21 -14.29
CA LEU A 109 7.46 -0.93 -15.54
C LEU A 109 8.69 -0.66 -16.41
N ARG A 110 9.34 -1.70 -16.92
CA ARG A 110 10.52 -1.55 -17.78
C ARG A 110 10.12 -1.61 -19.25
N LYS A 111 10.82 -0.86 -20.11
CA LYS A 111 10.76 -1.02 -21.56
C LYS A 111 11.74 -2.12 -22.01
N PRO A 112 11.42 -2.94 -23.04
CA PRO A 112 10.11 -3.04 -23.69
C PRO A 112 9.01 -3.45 -22.70
N LEU A 113 7.81 -2.85 -22.84
CA LEU A 113 6.75 -2.97 -21.84
C LEU A 113 6.24 -4.40 -21.72
N ASP A 114 6.39 -5.00 -20.53
CA ASP A 114 5.70 -6.23 -20.17
C ASP A 114 4.32 -5.91 -19.58
N LEU A 115 3.31 -5.89 -20.45
CA LEU A 115 1.93 -5.60 -20.07
C LEU A 115 1.27 -6.72 -19.25
N THR A 116 1.92 -7.88 -19.10
CA THR A 116 1.43 -8.96 -18.24
C THR A 116 1.58 -8.63 -16.75
N LEU A 117 2.52 -7.73 -16.40
CA LEU A 117 2.72 -7.26 -15.03
C LEU A 117 1.71 -6.18 -14.61
N LEU A 118 1.08 -5.52 -15.57
CA LEU A 118 0.20 -4.37 -15.33
C LEU A 118 -0.98 -4.70 -14.39
N PRO A 119 -1.72 -5.82 -14.56
CA PRO A 119 -2.78 -6.19 -13.61
C PRO A 119 -2.28 -6.32 -12.17
N HIS A 120 -1.10 -6.91 -11.95
CA HIS A 120 -0.56 -7.08 -10.60
C HIS A 120 -0.18 -5.73 -9.97
N ILE A 121 0.36 -4.79 -10.75
CA ILE A 121 0.66 -3.43 -10.28
C ILE A 121 -0.64 -2.71 -9.89
N LEU A 122 -1.69 -2.84 -10.70
CA LEU A 122 -2.98 -2.22 -10.45
C LEU A 122 -3.68 -2.81 -9.22
N GLU A 123 -3.64 -4.12 -9.03
CA GLU A 123 -4.16 -4.77 -7.82
C GLU A 123 -3.42 -4.31 -6.55
N ASN A 124 -2.11 -4.09 -6.65
CA ASN A 124 -1.32 -3.54 -5.55
C ASN A 124 -1.65 -2.07 -5.27
N ALA A 125 -1.86 -1.29 -6.34
CA ALA A 125 -2.28 0.10 -6.24
C ALA A 125 -3.64 0.21 -5.57
N GLU A 126 -4.64 -0.49 -6.10
CA GLU A 126 -6.00 -0.51 -5.57
C GLU A 126 -6.03 -0.91 -4.09
N ARG A 127 -5.25 -1.93 -3.70
CA ARG A 127 -5.17 -2.36 -2.30
C ARG A 127 -4.62 -1.27 -1.39
N LEU A 128 -3.54 -0.60 -1.82
CA LEU A 128 -2.94 0.46 -1.02
C LEU A 128 -3.85 1.69 -0.97
N THR A 129 -4.35 2.17 -2.10
CA THR A 129 -5.21 3.35 -2.16
C THR A 129 -6.50 3.13 -1.38
N THR A 130 -7.17 1.99 -1.56
CA THR A 130 -8.37 1.63 -0.78
C THR A 130 -8.10 1.64 0.73
N PHE A 131 -6.91 1.20 1.15
CA PHE A 131 -6.53 1.24 2.56
C PHE A 131 -6.34 2.68 3.06
N LEU A 132 -5.66 3.53 2.27
CA LEU A 132 -5.43 4.93 2.60
C LEU A 132 -6.75 5.72 2.63
N ASP A 133 -7.56 5.58 1.59
CA ASP A 133 -8.88 6.22 1.49
C ASP A 133 -9.78 5.84 2.67
N ARG A 134 -9.71 4.57 3.11
CA ARG A 134 -10.45 4.12 4.29
C ARG A 134 -9.97 4.80 5.58
N MET A 135 -8.67 5.01 5.75
CA MET A 135 -8.15 5.74 6.90
C MET A 135 -8.62 7.20 6.90
N GLU A 136 -8.60 7.85 5.74
CA GLU A 136 -9.06 9.22 5.57
C GLU A 136 -10.58 9.34 5.81
N ALA A 137 -11.38 8.43 5.24
CA ALA A 137 -12.83 8.38 5.50
C ALA A 137 -13.14 8.17 6.99
N ALA A 138 -12.37 7.32 7.68
CA ALA A 138 -12.53 7.10 9.12
C ALA A 138 -12.16 8.33 9.97
N GLU A 139 -11.29 9.20 9.47
CA GLU A 139 -10.99 10.51 10.07
C GLU A 139 -12.14 11.51 9.84
N GLU A 140 -12.70 11.58 8.63
CA GLU A 140 -13.81 12.48 8.28
C GLU A 140 -15.13 12.13 8.98
N GLU A 141 -15.42 10.84 9.19
CA GLU A 141 -16.53 10.37 10.03
C GLU A 141 -16.34 10.75 11.52
N GLY A 142 -15.21 11.38 11.84
CA GLY A 142 -15.08 12.33 12.94
C GLY A 142 -14.83 11.71 14.30
N GLY A 143 -14.36 10.46 14.39
CA GLY A 143 -14.17 9.75 15.68
C GLY A 143 -15.45 9.64 16.54
N LEU A 144 -16.59 10.21 16.10
CA LEU A 144 -17.86 10.31 16.79
C LEU A 144 -18.77 9.12 16.46
N ALA A 145 -18.56 8.49 15.30
CA ALA A 145 -19.21 7.24 14.91
C ALA A 145 -18.36 5.98 15.22
N LEU A 146 -17.05 6.15 15.41
CA LEU A 146 -16.19 5.06 15.85
C LEU A 146 -16.34 4.88 17.36
N ALA A 147 -16.75 3.68 17.76
CA ALA A 147 -17.03 3.28 19.14
C ALA A 147 -15.92 3.67 20.15
N THR A 148 -16.26 3.65 21.44
CA THR A 148 -15.43 3.98 22.61
C THR A 148 -13.91 3.82 22.41
N PRO A 149 -13.08 4.84 22.75
CA PRO A 149 -11.63 4.76 22.64
C PRO A 149 -11.07 3.49 23.27
N ILE A 150 -10.21 2.79 22.54
CA ILE A 150 -9.57 1.56 23.00
C ILE A 150 -8.15 1.90 23.43
N ARG A 151 -7.84 1.73 24.71
CA ARG A 151 -6.51 2.03 25.25
C ARG A 151 -5.43 1.25 24.50
N GLY A 152 -4.41 1.96 24.00
CA GLY A 152 -3.30 1.36 23.26
C GLY A 152 -3.53 1.25 21.75
N VAL A 153 -4.69 1.69 21.26
CA VAL A 153 -5.01 1.79 19.83
C VAL A 153 -5.04 3.26 19.44
N LEU A 154 -4.33 3.64 18.37
CA LEU A 154 -4.41 4.99 17.83
C LEU A 154 -5.73 5.22 17.09
N GLU A 155 -6.27 6.42 17.25
CA GLU A 155 -7.39 6.91 16.45
C GLU A 155 -6.99 7.05 14.97
N PRO A 156 -7.94 6.99 14.02
CA PRO A 156 -7.65 6.97 12.58
C PRO A 156 -6.73 8.10 12.12
N ALA A 157 -7.02 9.35 12.51
CA ALA A 157 -6.21 10.50 12.12
C ALA A 157 -4.75 10.39 12.58
N ALA A 158 -4.52 9.97 13.82
CA ALA A 158 -3.18 9.78 14.35
C ALA A 158 -2.46 8.62 13.65
N PHE A 159 -3.18 7.53 13.38
CA PHE A 159 -2.63 6.38 12.68
C PHE A 159 -2.30 6.68 11.21
N ALA A 160 -3.14 7.45 10.52
CA ALA A 160 -2.91 7.91 9.15
C ALA A 160 -1.65 8.77 9.08
N GLN A 161 -1.48 9.73 10.00
CA GLN A 161 -0.28 10.57 10.07
C GLN A 161 1.00 9.74 10.25
N VAL A 162 0.99 8.77 11.17
CA VAL A 162 2.16 7.90 11.39
C VAL A 162 2.42 7.00 10.18
N THR A 163 1.38 6.49 9.53
CA THR A 163 1.49 5.66 8.33
C THR A 163 2.09 6.45 7.16
N HIS A 164 1.61 7.67 6.92
CA HIS A 164 2.18 8.58 5.91
C HIS A 164 3.64 8.91 6.22
N ALA A 165 3.97 9.21 7.48
CA ALA A 165 5.35 9.47 7.90
C ALA A 165 6.26 8.25 7.68
N ALA A 166 5.76 7.03 7.90
CA ALA A 166 6.52 5.81 7.64
C ALA A 166 6.78 5.61 6.14
N MET A 167 5.77 5.82 5.29
CA MET A 167 5.94 5.72 3.83
C MET A 167 6.91 6.78 3.28
N ASP A 168 6.86 8.00 3.80
CA ASP A 168 7.81 9.06 3.48
C ASP A 168 9.25 8.72 3.91
N ARG A 169 9.40 8.07 5.07
CA ARG A 169 10.69 7.59 5.55
C ARG A 169 11.27 6.52 4.61
N ILE A 170 10.44 5.56 4.18
CA ILE A 170 10.84 4.53 3.21
C ILE A 170 11.21 5.19 1.87
N ALA A 171 10.42 6.16 1.40
CA ALA A 171 10.70 6.90 0.17
C ALA A 171 12.08 7.59 0.20
N ARG A 172 12.53 8.03 1.38
CA ARG A 172 13.87 8.61 1.61
C ARG A 172 14.98 7.55 1.72
N GLY A 173 14.66 6.27 1.55
CA GLY A 173 15.59 5.13 1.64
C GLY A 173 15.94 4.74 3.08
N ARG A 174 15.05 5.02 4.04
CA ARG A 174 15.30 4.75 5.46
C ARG A 174 14.36 3.65 5.97
N GLY A 175 14.91 2.46 6.18
CA GLY A 175 14.20 1.31 6.73
C GLY A 175 13.14 0.73 5.78
N GLY A 176 12.55 -0.39 6.18
CA GLY A 176 11.32 -0.92 5.59
C GLY A 176 10.11 -0.64 6.49
N ALA A 177 8.93 -0.86 5.95
CA ALA A 177 7.72 -0.99 6.76
C ALA A 177 6.80 -2.07 6.18
N GLY A 178 6.04 -2.69 7.07
CA GLY A 178 4.96 -3.61 6.73
C GLY A 178 3.66 -3.12 7.37
N LEU A 179 2.57 -3.60 6.82
CA LEU A 179 1.24 -3.36 7.36
C LEU A 179 0.52 -4.70 7.51
N VAL A 180 -0.17 -4.90 8.63
CA VAL A 180 -1.14 -6.00 8.78
C VAL A 180 -2.51 -5.38 9.00
N ALA A 181 -3.38 -5.47 8.00
CA ALA A 181 -4.76 -5.04 8.09
C ALA A 181 -5.60 -6.18 8.69
N VAL A 182 -6.37 -5.92 9.73
CA VAL A 182 -7.21 -6.90 10.43
C VAL A 182 -8.65 -6.41 10.40
N VAL A 183 -9.56 -7.26 9.93
CA VAL A 183 -10.96 -6.94 9.70
C VAL A 183 -11.83 -7.98 10.38
N LEU A 184 -12.82 -7.53 11.14
CA LEU A 184 -13.94 -8.36 11.59
C LEU A 184 -15.01 -8.36 10.47
N GLU A 185 -15.31 -9.51 9.87
CA GLU A 185 -16.14 -9.56 8.65
C GLU A 185 -17.66 -9.63 8.92
N GLU A 186 -18.06 -9.97 10.14
CA GLU A 186 -19.47 -10.12 10.50
C GLU A 186 -19.92 -8.98 11.43
N ASP A 187 -21.03 -8.34 11.05
CA ASP A 187 -21.68 -7.26 11.79
C ASP A 187 -22.62 -7.81 12.87
N ASP A 188 -22.06 -8.58 13.80
CA ASP A 188 -22.85 -9.33 14.79
C ASP A 188 -23.20 -8.46 16.03
N GLY A 189 -23.42 -7.16 15.82
CA GLY A 189 -23.35 -6.15 16.89
C GLY A 189 -22.00 -6.18 17.63
N GLY A 190 -20.98 -6.70 16.94
CA GLY A 190 -19.77 -7.26 17.51
C GLY A 190 -18.85 -6.17 18.02
N LYS A 191 -18.77 -6.06 19.35
CA LYS A 191 -17.85 -5.19 20.11
C LYS A 191 -16.44 -5.16 19.50
N PRO A 192 -16.09 -4.14 18.67
CA PRO A 192 -14.75 -4.02 18.10
C PRO A 192 -13.70 -3.80 19.18
N GLU A 193 -14.12 -3.42 20.39
CA GLU A 193 -13.29 -3.26 21.57
C GLU A 193 -12.62 -4.59 21.98
N ALA A 194 -13.30 -5.72 21.81
CA ALA A 194 -12.71 -7.03 22.11
C ALA A 194 -11.58 -7.37 21.13
N LEU A 195 -11.76 -7.08 19.85
CA LEU A 195 -10.71 -7.27 18.84
C LEU A 195 -9.54 -6.30 19.11
N GLY A 196 -9.82 -5.01 19.32
CA GLY A 196 -8.78 -4.03 19.62
C GLY A 196 -7.98 -4.37 20.87
N ALA A 197 -8.66 -4.74 21.97
CA ALA A 197 -7.99 -5.19 23.20
C ALA A 197 -7.16 -6.46 22.96
N ALA A 198 -7.67 -7.41 22.17
CA ALA A 198 -6.92 -8.61 21.83
C ALA A 198 -5.66 -8.30 21.03
N LEU A 199 -5.74 -7.38 20.07
CA LEU A 199 -4.61 -6.94 19.27
C LEU A 199 -3.56 -6.20 20.11
N VAL A 200 -3.99 -5.41 21.10
CA VAL A 200 -3.08 -4.71 22.05
C VAL A 200 -2.14 -5.70 22.75
N ASP A 201 -2.62 -6.85 23.23
CA ASP A 201 -1.72 -7.79 23.90
C ASP A 201 -0.91 -8.65 22.90
N LEU A 202 -1.39 -8.79 21.66
CA LEU A 202 -0.74 -9.63 20.65
C LEU A 202 0.37 -8.92 19.89
N HIS A 203 0.35 -7.58 19.78
CA HIS A 203 1.37 -6.84 19.04
C HIS A 203 2.66 -6.62 19.87
N ARG A 204 3.79 -6.38 19.18
CA ARG A 204 5.05 -5.99 19.82
C ARG A 204 5.02 -4.49 20.14
N LYS A 205 5.71 -4.06 21.20
CA LYS A 205 5.81 -2.64 21.57
C LYS A 205 6.41 -1.72 20.49
N SER A 206 7.17 -2.28 19.56
CA SER A 206 7.74 -1.56 18.41
C SER A 206 6.75 -1.35 17.26
N GLU A 207 5.58 -1.98 17.35
CA GLU A 207 4.50 -1.87 16.36
C GLU A 207 3.48 -0.85 16.81
N ILE A 208 2.87 -0.20 15.83
CA ILE A 208 1.86 0.81 16.06
C ILE A 208 0.53 0.22 15.62
N LEU A 209 -0.39 0.08 16.57
CA LEU A 209 -1.75 -0.39 16.32
C LEU A 209 -2.67 0.82 16.17
N GLY A 210 -3.44 0.86 15.09
CA GLY A 210 -4.46 1.88 14.87
C GLY A 210 -5.79 1.28 14.46
N ARG A 211 -6.84 2.05 14.69
CA ARG A 211 -8.17 1.78 14.16
C ARG A 211 -8.33 2.53 12.84
N VAL A 212 -8.80 1.84 11.81
CA VAL A 212 -8.97 2.40 10.46
C VAL A 212 -10.42 2.26 9.98
N GLY A 213 -11.35 2.04 10.91
CA GLY A 213 -12.77 1.87 10.64
C GLY A 213 -13.47 1.18 11.82
N ALA A 214 -14.80 1.06 11.77
CA ALA A 214 -15.57 0.53 12.89
C ALA A 214 -15.12 -0.89 13.30
N GLN A 215 -14.89 -1.74 12.29
CA GLN A 215 -14.47 -3.14 12.40
C GLN A 215 -13.06 -3.40 11.85
N HIS A 216 -12.30 -2.33 11.58
CA HIS A 216 -11.03 -2.40 10.88
C HIS A 216 -9.91 -1.87 11.77
N PHE A 217 -8.88 -2.69 11.92
CA PHE A 217 -7.67 -2.36 12.64
C PHE A 217 -6.47 -2.56 11.71
N ALA A 218 -5.38 -1.89 12.01
CA ALA A 218 -4.15 -2.05 11.27
C ALA A 218 -2.94 -1.96 12.20
N LEU A 219 -1.97 -2.84 11.95
CA LEU A 219 -0.68 -2.78 12.60
C LEU A 219 0.36 -2.29 11.61
N LEU A 220 1.02 -1.20 11.94
CA LEU A 220 2.17 -0.68 11.23
C LEU A 220 3.45 -1.24 11.87
N LEU A 221 4.18 -2.04 11.10
CA LEU A 221 5.49 -2.56 11.46
C LEU A 221 6.55 -1.59 10.95
N GLN A 222 7.26 -0.93 11.85
CA GLN A 222 8.35 -0.02 11.51
C GLN A 222 9.69 -0.75 11.48
N ASP A 223 10.59 -0.29 10.59
CA ASP A 223 11.98 -0.76 10.52
C ASP A 223 12.10 -2.27 10.26
N THR A 224 11.22 -2.79 9.40
CA THR A 224 11.25 -4.19 8.98
C THR A 224 12.48 -4.47 8.12
N HIS A 225 13.15 -5.59 8.38
CA HIS A 225 14.34 -6.05 7.65
C HIS A 225 13.99 -6.84 6.38
N GLY A 226 12.70 -7.12 6.15
CA GLY A 226 12.23 -7.79 4.95
C GLY A 226 10.71 -7.92 4.91
N ALA A 227 10.20 -8.27 3.72
CA ALA A 227 8.77 -8.37 3.46
C ALA A 227 8.08 -9.49 4.28
N TYR A 228 8.84 -10.51 4.71
CA TYR A 228 8.34 -11.65 5.49
C TYR A 228 7.92 -11.28 6.92
N GLU A 229 8.40 -10.16 7.49
CA GLU A 229 8.03 -9.78 8.86
C GLU A 229 6.53 -9.50 9.00
N ALA A 230 5.91 -8.91 7.96
CA ALA A 230 4.47 -8.68 7.94
C ALA A 230 3.68 -10.00 7.90
N MET A 231 4.17 -11.00 7.14
CA MET A 231 3.55 -12.33 7.10
C MET A 231 3.63 -13.05 8.45
N THR A 232 4.80 -13.05 9.08
CA THR A 232 4.98 -13.67 10.39
C THR A 232 4.11 -13.00 11.45
N MET A 233 3.98 -11.68 11.39
CA MET A 233 3.09 -10.94 12.28
C MET A 233 1.62 -11.29 12.09
N GLU A 234 1.19 -11.34 10.84
CA GLU A 234 -0.17 -11.71 10.47
C GLU A 234 -0.53 -13.11 10.96
N ALA A 235 0.31 -14.12 10.70
CA ALA A 235 0.11 -15.49 11.18
C ALA A 235 0.03 -15.55 12.72
N ARG A 236 0.93 -14.82 13.42
CA ARG A 236 0.93 -14.74 14.89
C ARG A 236 -0.35 -14.11 15.44
N ILE A 237 -0.86 -13.06 14.79
CA ILE A 237 -2.13 -12.45 15.18
C ILE A 237 -3.27 -13.46 15.03
N MET A 238 -3.34 -14.16 13.90
CA MET A 238 -4.42 -15.11 13.65
C MET A 238 -4.40 -16.27 14.64
N GLU A 239 -3.23 -16.83 14.94
CA GLU A 239 -3.06 -17.86 15.97
C GLU A 239 -3.47 -17.34 17.36
N GLY A 240 -3.00 -16.14 17.72
CA GLY A 240 -3.30 -15.51 18.99
C GLY A 240 -4.79 -15.19 19.18
N LEU A 241 -5.47 -14.75 18.11
CA LEU A 241 -6.91 -14.52 18.12
C LEU A 241 -7.71 -15.82 18.23
N ALA A 242 -7.27 -16.90 17.58
CA ALA A 242 -7.91 -18.21 17.68
C ALA A 242 -7.84 -18.82 19.09
N ALA A 243 -6.80 -18.50 19.86
CA ALA A 243 -6.64 -18.94 21.24
C ALA A 243 -7.54 -18.19 22.24
N ARG A 244 -8.18 -17.07 21.85
CA ARG A 244 -8.94 -16.20 22.75
C ARG A 244 -10.41 -16.59 22.86
N PRO A 245 -10.91 -16.95 24.06
CA PRO A 245 -12.31 -17.32 24.26
C PRO A 245 -13.32 -16.24 23.82
N GLU A 246 -12.98 -14.97 24.04
CA GLU A 246 -13.80 -13.80 23.69
C GLU A 246 -13.96 -13.58 22.17
N MET A 247 -13.10 -14.22 21.38
CA MET A 247 -13.12 -14.15 19.92
C MET A 247 -13.87 -15.32 19.27
N ARG A 248 -14.32 -16.32 20.04
CA ARG A 248 -15.07 -17.47 19.51
C ARG A 248 -16.36 -17.04 18.79
N GLY A 249 -16.73 -17.76 17.75
CA GLY A 249 -17.82 -17.49 16.82
C GLY A 249 -17.50 -16.45 15.75
N ARG A 250 -16.45 -15.64 15.90
CA ARG A 250 -16.21 -14.47 15.03
C ARG A 250 -15.42 -14.83 13.78
N ARG A 251 -15.81 -14.25 12.65
CA ARG A 251 -15.05 -14.31 11.40
C ARG A 251 -14.07 -13.14 11.29
N VAL A 252 -12.78 -13.44 11.31
CA VAL A 252 -11.70 -12.44 11.20
C VAL A 252 -10.89 -12.71 9.95
N ARG A 253 -10.57 -11.64 9.22
CA ARG A 253 -9.63 -11.63 8.11
C ARG A 253 -8.42 -10.78 8.47
N ALA A 254 -7.23 -11.31 8.26
CA ALA A 254 -5.98 -10.54 8.35
C ALA A 254 -5.22 -10.61 7.03
N THR A 255 -4.67 -9.47 6.61
CA THR A 255 -3.95 -9.31 5.35
C THR A 255 -2.60 -8.63 5.61
N ALA A 256 -1.51 -9.31 5.28
CA ALA A 256 -0.17 -8.72 5.33
C ALA A 256 0.14 -8.00 4.02
N ILE A 257 0.54 -6.73 4.11
CA ILE A 257 0.80 -5.83 2.98
C ILE A 257 2.20 -5.23 3.13
N ALA A 258 3.00 -5.31 2.07
CA ALA A 258 4.31 -4.66 2.01
C ALA A 258 4.16 -3.18 1.65
N LEU A 259 4.79 -2.28 2.43
CA LEU A 259 4.80 -0.85 2.15
C LEU A 259 6.13 -0.43 1.49
N PRO A 260 6.11 0.59 0.61
CA PRO A 260 4.95 1.30 0.08
C PRO A 260 4.34 0.61 -1.15
N GLY A 261 4.79 -0.60 -1.51
CA GLY A 261 4.41 -1.24 -2.78
C GLY A 261 2.95 -1.71 -2.85
N GLY A 262 2.27 -1.85 -1.72
CA GLY A 262 0.90 -2.35 -1.65
C GLY A 262 0.77 -3.86 -1.88
N GLN A 263 1.88 -4.59 -2.00
CA GLN A 263 1.88 -6.01 -2.34
C GLN A 263 1.30 -6.88 -1.22
N LYS A 264 0.32 -7.73 -1.53
CA LYS A 264 -0.23 -8.73 -0.59
C LYS A 264 0.78 -9.85 -0.40
N MET A 265 1.18 -10.06 0.85
CA MET A 265 2.16 -11.07 1.24
C MET A 265 1.50 -12.34 1.77
N ALA A 266 0.44 -12.18 2.55
CA ALA A 266 -0.36 -13.26 3.09
C ALA A 266 -1.78 -12.76 3.37
N GLU A 267 -2.72 -13.68 3.42
CA GLU A 267 -4.10 -13.42 3.85
C GLU A 267 -4.67 -14.68 4.48
N HIS A 268 -5.17 -14.56 5.70
CA HIS A 268 -5.93 -15.61 6.36
C HIS A 268 -7.31 -15.09 6.72
N THR A 269 -8.32 -15.94 6.50
CA THR A 269 -9.68 -15.70 6.98
C THR A 269 -10.08 -16.91 7.83
N LEU A 270 -10.44 -16.67 9.09
CA LEU A 270 -10.79 -17.72 10.04
C LEU A 270 -12.10 -17.39 10.74
N THR A 271 -12.98 -18.38 10.87
CA THR A 271 -14.06 -18.37 11.86
C THR A 271 -13.51 -18.98 13.14
N LEU A 272 -13.29 -18.13 14.14
CA LEU A 272 -12.63 -18.49 15.38
C LEU A 272 -13.59 -19.37 16.21
N GLY A 273 -13.21 -20.58 16.59
CA GLY A 273 -13.98 -21.37 17.57
C GLY A 273 -15.13 -22.24 17.05
N ALA A 274 -15.25 -22.52 15.76
CA ALA A 274 -15.96 -23.74 15.35
C ALA A 274 -15.08 -24.94 15.71
N ASN A 275 -15.56 -25.85 16.55
CA ASN A 275 -14.82 -27.02 17.07
C ASN A 275 -13.82 -27.60 16.04
N ALA A 276 -12.55 -27.68 16.42
CA ALA A 276 -11.45 -28.27 15.66
C ALA A 276 -11.57 -29.82 15.57
N ALA A 277 -12.72 -30.32 15.14
CA ALA A 277 -12.98 -31.75 14.93
C ALA A 277 -13.09 -32.14 13.44
N SER A 278 -13.05 -31.20 12.50
CA SER A 278 -13.11 -31.51 11.06
C SER A 278 -12.51 -30.37 10.23
N GLY A 279 -11.18 -30.34 10.14
CA GLY A 279 -10.45 -29.42 9.27
C GLY A 279 -9.44 -30.18 8.44
N THR A 280 -9.89 -30.74 7.31
CA THR A 280 -9.05 -31.29 6.26
C THR A 280 -8.18 -30.17 5.70
N LEU A 281 -6.86 -30.27 5.85
CA LEU A 281 -5.89 -29.49 5.06
C LEU A 281 -6.05 -29.91 3.60
N LEU A 282 -6.66 -29.05 2.78
CA LEU A 282 -6.45 -29.12 1.33
C LEU A 282 -5.11 -28.46 1.04
N ALA A 283 -4.17 -29.29 0.61
CA ALA A 283 -2.85 -28.93 0.11
C ALA A 283 -2.92 -28.35 -1.31
#